data_AF-A0A9D9Q4Y6-F1
#
_entry.id   AF-A0A9D9Q4Y6-F1
#
_cell.length_a   1.000
_cell.length_b   1.000
_cell.length_c   1.000
_cell.angle_alpha   90.00
_cell.angle_beta   90.00
_cell.angle_gamma   90.00
#
_symmetry.space_group_name_H-M   'P 1'
#
loop_
_entity.id
_entity.type
_entity.pdbx_description
1 polymer ?
#
loop_
_entity_poly.entity_id
_entity_poly.type
_entity_poly.pdbx_seq_one_letter_code
_entity_poly.pdbx_strand_id
1 'polypeptide(L)' 'MTALLIIIAAIVLLVIGYVFYGSWLAKQWGIDPSKKTPAFTKEDGVDYCAAKPVVLMGHHFSS' A
#
# COMPACT_ATOMS: atom_id res chain seq x y z
N MET A 1 18.95 -17.61 26.52
CA MET A 1 18.00 -16.94 25.60
C MET A 1 17.44 -17.97 24.65
N THR A 2 16.12 -18.14 24.58
CA THR A 2 15.49 -19.09 23.67
C THR A 2 15.22 -18.43 22.31
N ALA A 3 15.36 -19.17 21.21
CA ALA A 3 15.14 -18.66 19.85
C ALA A 3 13.76 -18.01 19.67
N LEU A 4 12.75 -18.54 20.37
CA LEU A 4 11.39 -17.99 20.39
C LEU A 4 11.35 -16.51 20.85
N LEU A 5 12.13 -16.15 21.87
CA LEU A 5 12.18 -14.76 22.37
C LEU A 5 12.78 -13.80 21.34
N ILE A 6 13.79 -14.25 20.59
CA ILE A 6 14.42 -13.45 19.53
C ILE A 6 13.42 -13.20 18.39
N ILE A 7 12.68 -14.24 17.98
CA ILE A 7 11.66 -14.13 16.93
C ILE A 7 10.55 -13.15 17.35
N ILE A 8 10.05 -13.27 18.59
CA ILE A 8 9.02 -12.37 19.10
C ILE A 8 9.53 -10.92 19.12
N ALA A 9 10.75 -10.69 19.61
CA ALA A 9 11.35 -9.37 19.62
C ALA A 9 11.50 -8.78 18.21
N ALA A 10 11.91 -9.58 17.23
CA ALA A 10 12.03 -9.15 15.84
C ALA A 10 10.67 -8.76 15.24
N ILE A 11 9.62 -9.56 15.48
CA ILE A 11 8.26 -9.24 15.03
C ILE A 11 7.79 -7.91 15.63
N VAL A 12 7.98 -7.72 16.94
CA VAL A 12 7.59 -6.46 17.62
C VAL A 12 8.34 -5.28 17.01
N LEU A 13 9.64 -5.38 16.77
CA LEU A 13 10.43 -4.32 16.14
C LEU A 13 9.96 -4.00 14.72
N LEU A 14 9.63 -5.03 13.91
CA LEU A 14 9.09 -4.83 12.57
C LEU A 14 7.71 -4.15 12.60
N VAL A 15 6.84 -4.52 13.53
CA VAL A 15 5.52 -3.88 13.70
C VAL A 15 5.68 -2.42 14.10
N ILE A 16 6.59 -2.13 15.05
CA ILE A 16 6.92 -0.76 15.44
C ILE A 16 7.41 0.03 14.22
N GLY A 17 8.39 -0.49 13.48
CA GLY A 17 8.89 0.15 12.26
C GLY A 17 7.77 0.43 11.25
N TYR A 18 6.93 -0.57 10.96
CA TYR A 18 5.80 -0.44 10.05
C TYR A 18 4.82 0.65 10.48
N VAL A 19 4.41 0.67 11.75
CA VAL A 19 3.43 1.65 12.25
C VAL A 19 4.02 3.05 12.28
N PHE A 20 5.18 3.25 12.89
CA PHE A 20 5.72 4.61 13.07
C PHE A 20 6.28 5.18 11.77
N TYR A 21 7.17 4.45 11.10
CA TYR A 21 7.79 4.93 9.87
C TYR A 21 6.80 4.92 8.71
N GLY A 22 5.99 3.86 8.57
CA GLY A 22 4.95 3.80 7.54
C GLY A 22 3.91 4.91 7.68
N SER A 23 3.46 5.22 8.90
CA SER A 23 2.53 6.34 9.12
C SER A 23 3.16 7.70 8.84
N TRP A 24 4.43 7.90 9.21
CA TRP A 24 5.14 9.14 8.88
C TRP A 24 5.27 9.31 7.36
N LEU A 25 5.66 8.25 6.67
CA LEU A 25 5.89 8.24 5.23
C LEU A 25 4.58 8.45 4.45
N ALA A 26 3.48 7.84 4.87
CA ALA A 26 2.15 8.05 4.31
C ALA A 26 1.70 9.53 4.39
N LYS A 27 2.02 10.20 5.50
CA LYS A 27 1.76 11.64 5.68
C LYS A 27 2.63 12.49 4.73
N GLN A 28 3.90 12.16 4.55
CA GLN A 28 4.79 12.89 3.64
C GLN A 28 4.36 12.78 2.18
N TRP A 29 3.88 11.61 1.76
CA TRP A 29 3.38 11.40 0.40
C TRP A 29 1.96 11.93 0.17
N GLY A 30 1.29 12.44 1.19
CA GLY A 30 -0.05 13.02 1.05
C GLY A 30 -1.09 11.98 0.61
N ILE A 31 -0.95 10.73 1.08
CA ILE A 31 -1.90 9.66 0.80
C ILE A 31 -3.25 10.06 1.39
N ASP A 32 -4.24 10.21 0.52
CA ASP A 32 -5.61 10.56 0.90
C ASP A 32 -6.55 9.43 0.43
N PRO A 33 -7.02 8.58 1.35
CA PRO A 33 -7.93 7.48 1.03
C PRO A 33 -9.28 7.94 0.46
N SER A 34 -9.64 9.21 0.63
CA SER A 34 -10.90 9.76 0.10
C SER A 34 -10.80 10.21 -1.35
N LYS A 35 -9.58 10.37 -1.89
CA LYS A 35 -9.37 10.74 -3.29
C LYS A 35 -9.75 9.59 -4.20
N LYS A 36 -10.78 9.81 -5.00
CA LYS A 36 -11.13 8.91 -6.11
C LYS A 36 -10.00 8.86 -7.12
N THR A 37 -9.65 7.65 -7.56
CA THR A 37 -8.64 7.46 -8.61
C THR A 37 -9.11 8.04 -9.95
N PRO A 38 -8.19 8.41 -10.86
CA PRO A 38 -8.55 8.89 -12.21
C PRO A 38 -9.50 7.97 -12.96
N ALA A 39 -9.39 6.65 -12.73
CA ALA A 39 -10.29 5.65 -13.28
C ALA A 39 -11.79 5.89 -13.00
N PHE A 40 -12.15 6.62 -11.93
CA PHE A 40 -13.53 6.95 -11.59
C PHE A 40 -13.90 8.43 -11.83
N THR A 41 -12.90 9.33 -11.87
CA THR A 41 -13.15 10.77 -12.06
C THR A 41 -13.04 11.20 -13.51
N LYS A 42 -12.37 10.41 -14.35
CA LYS A 42 -12.20 10.64 -15.78
C LYS A 42 -12.80 9.51 -16.62
N GLU A 43 -13.70 8.72 -16.04
CA GLU A 43 -14.32 7.60 -16.74
C GLU A 43 -15.13 8.09 -17.96
N ASP A 44 -14.78 7.60 -19.15
CA ASP A 44 -15.40 7.98 -20.41
C ASP A 44 -15.98 6.78 -21.19
N GLY A 45 -15.76 5.55 -20.68
CA GLY A 45 -16.23 4.32 -21.29
C GLY A 45 -15.43 3.88 -22.53
N VAL A 46 -14.35 4.57 -22.88
CA VAL A 46 -13.49 4.28 -24.04
C VAL A 46 -12.03 4.18 -23.62
N ASP A 47 -11.38 5.31 -23.35
CA ASP A 47 -9.95 5.40 -23.04
C ASP A 47 -9.67 5.25 -21.54
N TYR A 48 -10.64 5.60 -20.70
CA TYR A 48 -10.55 5.54 -19.23
C TYR A 48 -11.71 4.73 -18.65
N CYS A 49 -11.40 3.50 -18.23
CA CYS A 49 -12.35 2.59 -17.58
C CYS A 49 -11.76 2.01 -16.28
N ALA A 50 -12.61 1.73 -15.29
CA ALA A 50 -12.17 1.12 -14.04
C ALA A 50 -11.68 -0.33 -14.24
N ALA A 51 -10.37 -0.52 -14.18
CA ALA A 51 -9.75 -1.84 -14.26
C ALA A 51 -9.98 -2.65 -12.97
N LYS A 52 -10.12 -3.97 -13.10
CA LYS A 52 -10.19 -4.88 -11.95
C LYS A 52 -8.87 -4.81 -11.14
N PRO A 53 -8.91 -4.77 -9.80
CA PRO A 53 -7.70 -4.64 -8.97
C PRO A 53 -6.60 -5.68 -9.24
N VAL A 54 -6.99 -6.93 -9.54
CA VAL A 54 -6.04 -8.02 -9.85
C VAL A 54 -5.23 -7.74 -11.13
N VAL A 55 -5.89 -7.17 -12.14
CA VAL A 55 -5.23 -6.81 -13.41
C VAL A 55 -4.28 -5.64 -13.17
N LEU A 56 -4.71 -4.63 -12.41
CA LEU A 56 -3.88 -3.47 -12.07
C LEU A 56 -2.62 -3.88 -11.29
N MET A 57 -2.77 -4.77 -10.31
CA MET A 57 -1.65 -5.26 -9.51
C MET A 57 -0.62 -5.98 -10.38
N GLY A 58 -1.04 -6.89 -11.26
CA GLY A 58 -0.13 -7.59 -12.17
C GLY A 58 0.66 -6.64 -13.07
N HIS A 59 0.02 -5.60 -13.61
CA HIS A 59 0.69 -4.64 -14.49
C HIS A 59 1.73 -3.78 -13.76
N HIS A 60 1.51 -3.43 -12.48
CA HIS A 60 2.49 -2.67 -11.70
C HIS A 60 3.82 -3.41 -11.44
N PHE A 61 3.82 -4.75 -11.48
CA PHE A 61 4.99 -5.57 -11.20
C PHE A 61 5.54 -6.30 -12.43
N SER A 62 4.96 -6.08 -13.61
CA SER A 62 5.34 -6.74 -14.87
C SER A 62 6.34 -5.92 -15.73
N SER A 63 7.07 -4.98 -15.14
CA SER A 63 8.07 -4.16 -15.86
C SER A 63 9.46 -4.79 -15.92
#